data_AF-A0A1S8X8T3-F1
#
_entry.id   AF-A0A1S8X8T3-F1
#
_cell.length_a   1.000
_cell.length_b   1.000
_cell.length_c   1.000
_cell.angle_alpha   90.00
_cell.angle_beta   90.00
_cell.angle_gamma   90.00
#
_symmetry.space_group_name_H-M   'P 1'
#
loop_
_entity.id
_entity.type
_entity.pdbx_description
1 polymer ?
#
loop_
_entity_poly.entity_id
_entity_poly.type
_entity_poly.pdbx_seq_one_letter_code
_entity_poly.pdbx_strand_id
1 'polypeptide(L)'
;MGALLSTPKTEKYNETGSGNGLRYGISSMQGWRITMEDAHCAITQLPGNLKDWSFFAVFDGHAGALVSAMCASELLKCIVDTEEFKKVNPDLAPSIPEIERGIRDGFLALDERLRQLPQLASGEDKSGSTAVCVLITPKHIFFANCGDSRAVLIREGSVAFATVDHKPINPTEKERIQNAGGSVIIERVNGSLAVS
;
A
#
# COMPACT_ATOMS: atom_id res chain seq x y z
N MET A 1 -4.17 -15.67 -17.59
CA MET A 1 -4.88 -14.46 -18.06
C MET A 1 -6.33 -14.63 -17.63
N GLY A 2 -6.82 -13.80 -16.70
CA GLY A 2 -8.19 -13.93 -16.16
C GLY A 2 -9.24 -13.62 -17.21
N ALA A 3 -10.46 -14.10 -16.99
CA ALA A 3 -11.58 -13.79 -17.88
C ALA A 3 -11.88 -12.27 -17.84
N LEU A 4 -12.20 -11.71 -19.01
CA LEU A 4 -12.54 -10.30 -19.19
C LEU A 4 -14.03 -10.15 -19.46
N LEU A 5 -14.59 -8.99 -19.12
CA LEU A 5 -15.95 -8.62 -19.52
C LEU A 5 -16.03 -8.38 -21.04
N SER A 6 -17.23 -8.47 -21.61
CA SER A 6 -17.48 -8.13 -23.02
C SER A 6 -17.38 -6.63 -23.30
N THR A 7 -17.64 -5.79 -22.29
CA THR A 7 -17.49 -4.34 -22.31
C THR A 7 -16.96 -3.86 -20.97
N PRO A 8 -16.17 -2.77 -20.92
CA PRO A 8 -15.64 -2.27 -19.66
C PRO A 8 -16.75 -1.65 -18.82
N LYS A 9 -16.71 -1.86 -17.50
CA LYS A 9 -17.49 -1.06 -16.56
C LYS A 9 -16.80 0.29 -16.37
N THR A 10 -17.42 1.34 -16.90
CA THR A 10 -16.85 2.70 -16.92
C THR A 10 -17.36 3.60 -15.79
N GLU A 11 -18.20 3.08 -14.88
CA GLU A 11 -18.62 3.77 -13.68
C GLU A 11 -17.41 4.20 -12.84
N LYS A 12 -17.50 5.40 -12.26
CA LYS A 12 -16.45 5.96 -11.41
C LYS A 12 -16.94 6.04 -9.99
N TYR A 13 -16.15 5.50 -9.07
CA TYR A 13 -16.18 5.96 -7.70
C TYR A 13 -15.20 7.13 -7.58
N ASN A 14 -15.67 8.26 -7.05
CA ASN A 14 -14.84 9.45 -6.86
C ASN A 14 -14.89 9.88 -5.40
N GLU A 15 -13.75 10.35 -4.91
CA GLU A 15 -13.63 10.93 -3.58
C GLU A 15 -12.73 12.17 -3.67
N THR A 16 -13.08 13.22 -2.94
CA THR A 16 -12.29 14.45 -2.89
C THR A 16 -12.30 15.01 -1.47
N GLY A 17 -11.24 15.71 -1.09
CA GLY A 17 -11.20 16.39 0.19
C GLY A 17 -10.04 17.36 0.31
N SER A 18 -9.93 17.96 1.49
CA SER A 18 -8.88 18.92 1.82
C SER A 18 -8.64 18.98 3.32
N GLY A 19 -7.41 19.26 3.72
CA GLY A 19 -6.99 19.41 5.11
C GLY A 19 -5.47 19.55 5.19
N ASN A 20 -4.95 20.15 6.27
CA ASN A 20 -3.51 20.38 6.47
C ASN A 20 -2.81 21.10 5.30
N GLY A 21 -3.53 22.01 4.64
CA GLY A 21 -3.04 22.72 3.45
C GLY A 21 -2.99 21.89 2.16
N LEU A 22 -3.46 20.64 2.22
CA LEU A 22 -3.53 19.71 1.08
C LEU A 22 -4.94 19.70 0.48
N ARG A 23 -5.00 19.35 -0.81
CA ARG A 23 -6.23 19.00 -1.53
C ARG A 23 -5.99 17.69 -2.26
N TYR A 24 -6.97 16.79 -2.26
CA TYR A 24 -6.87 15.52 -2.97
C TYR A 24 -8.12 15.22 -3.80
N GLY A 25 -7.93 14.39 -4.81
CA GLY A 25 -8.99 13.76 -5.59
C GLY A 25 -8.57 12.34 -5.96
N ILE A 26 -9.51 11.40 -5.89
CA ILE A 26 -9.33 9.98 -6.16
C ILE A 26 -10.43 9.55 -7.11
N SER A 27 -10.08 8.65 -8.03
CA SER A 27 -11.04 7.98 -8.89
C SER A 27 -10.65 6.52 -9.02
N SER A 28 -11.61 5.60 -8.90
CA SER A 28 -11.43 4.18 -9.19
C SER A 28 -12.47 3.69 -10.20
N MET A 29 -12.10 2.69 -10.99
CA MET A 29 -12.91 2.15 -12.07
C MET A 29 -12.54 0.68 -12.31
N GLN A 30 -13.53 -0.20 -12.30
CA GLN A 30 -13.32 -1.64 -12.53
C GLN A 30 -12.77 -1.96 -13.94
N GLY A 31 -13.23 -1.24 -14.96
CA GLY A 31 -12.79 -1.45 -16.33
C GLY A 31 -13.17 -2.84 -16.87
N TRP A 32 -12.20 -3.55 -17.46
CA TRP A 32 -12.43 -4.81 -18.16
C TRP A 32 -12.41 -6.06 -17.26
N ARG A 33 -11.96 -5.94 -16.01
CA ARG A 33 -11.91 -7.06 -15.06
C ARG A 33 -13.33 -7.46 -14.64
N ILE A 34 -13.53 -8.73 -14.30
CA ILE A 34 -14.83 -9.23 -13.82
C ILE A 34 -15.11 -8.77 -12.39
N THR A 35 -14.07 -8.68 -11.57
CA THR A 35 -14.09 -8.19 -10.18
C THR A 35 -13.34 -6.86 -10.07
N MET A 36 -13.72 -6.04 -9.08
CA MET A 36 -12.97 -4.87 -8.66
C MET A 36 -12.21 -5.26 -7.38
N GLU A 37 -10.89 -5.32 -7.45
CA GLU A 37 -10.04 -5.78 -6.35
C GLU A 37 -9.19 -4.65 -5.74
N ASP A 38 -9.21 -3.45 -6.33
CA ASP A 38 -8.48 -2.31 -5.78
C ASP A 38 -9.22 -1.68 -4.59
N ALA A 39 -8.45 -1.11 -3.67
CA ALA A 39 -8.93 -0.27 -2.59
C ALA A 39 -8.01 0.95 -2.42
N HIS A 40 -8.47 1.94 -1.66
CA HIS A 40 -7.69 3.13 -1.33
C HIS A 40 -7.97 3.63 0.08
N CYS A 41 -7.07 4.44 0.62
CA CYS A 41 -7.23 5.15 1.88
C CYS A 41 -6.82 6.61 1.69
N ALA A 42 -7.61 7.55 2.19
CA ALA A 42 -7.33 8.98 2.06
C ALA A 42 -7.75 9.72 3.32
N ILE A 43 -6.78 10.18 4.09
CA ILE A 43 -7.00 10.81 5.39
C ILE A 43 -6.13 12.06 5.45
N THR A 44 -6.77 13.23 5.46
CA THR A 44 -6.07 14.51 5.55
C THR A 44 -5.66 14.86 6.97
N GLN A 45 -6.26 14.27 8.00
CA GLN A 45 -5.96 14.52 9.41
C GLN A 45 -5.98 13.21 10.19
N LEU A 46 -4.80 12.76 10.64
CA LEU A 46 -4.69 11.55 11.46
C LEU A 46 -5.27 11.80 12.88
N PRO A 47 -5.68 10.75 13.61
CA PRO A 47 -6.24 10.91 14.95
C PRO A 47 -5.19 11.35 15.98
N GLY A 48 -5.67 11.93 17.09
CA GLY A 48 -4.86 12.21 18.27
C GLY A 48 -3.77 13.28 18.08
N ASN A 49 -2.57 12.97 18.55
CA ASN A 49 -1.36 13.79 18.46
C ASN A 49 -0.86 13.99 17.01
N LEU A 50 -1.36 13.23 16.04
CA LEU A 50 -0.93 13.28 14.64
C LEU A 50 -1.87 14.09 13.73
N LYS A 51 -2.75 14.93 14.28
CA LYS A 51 -3.75 15.70 13.50
C LYS A 51 -3.18 16.52 12.32
N ASP A 52 -1.93 16.97 12.43
CA ASP A 52 -1.24 17.74 11.39
C ASP A 52 -0.54 16.85 10.35
N TRP A 53 -0.79 15.55 10.40
CA TRP A 53 -0.29 14.54 9.46
C TRP A 53 -1.42 14.07 8.57
N SER A 54 -1.07 13.60 7.38
CA SER A 54 -2.01 13.04 6.39
C SER A 54 -1.49 11.72 5.84
N PHE A 55 -2.38 10.82 5.46
CA PHE A 55 -2.06 9.51 4.90
C PHE A 55 -2.89 9.24 3.65
N PHE A 56 -2.22 8.82 2.58
CA PHE A 56 -2.89 8.40 1.34
C PHE A 56 -2.29 7.08 0.87
N ALA A 57 -3.12 6.16 0.39
CA ALA A 57 -2.65 4.85 -0.07
C ALA A 57 -3.54 4.27 -1.16
N VAL A 58 -2.93 3.47 -2.03
CA VAL A 58 -3.59 2.64 -3.04
C VAL A 58 -3.15 1.19 -2.86
N PHE A 59 -4.11 0.28 -3.00
CA PHE A 59 -3.95 -1.15 -2.80
C PHE A 59 -4.49 -1.89 -4.03
N ASP A 60 -3.60 -2.55 -4.78
CA ASP A 60 -3.99 -3.38 -5.94
C ASP A 60 -4.11 -4.83 -5.47
N GLY A 61 -5.36 -5.28 -5.32
CA GLY A 61 -5.70 -6.64 -4.88
C GLY A 61 -5.54 -7.65 -6.00
N HIS A 62 -5.18 -8.88 -5.63
CA HIS A 62 -5.12 -9.99 -6.57
C HIS A 62 -5.63 -11.27 -5.92
N ALA A 63 -6.31 -12.10 -6.72
CA ALA A 63 -6.93 -13.36 -6.29
C ALA A 63 -8.02 -13.16 -5.21
N GLY A 64 -8.69 -12.02 -5.24
CA GLY A 64 -9.73 -11.60 -4.30
C GLY A 64 -9.47 -10.19 -3.76
N ALA A 65 -10.51 -9.57 -3.21
CA ALA A 65 -10.47 -8.20 -2.71
C ALA A 65 -10.32 -8.10 -1.17
N LEU A 66 -10.26 -9.25 -0.47
CA LEU A 66 -10.24 -9.26 1.00
C LEU A 66 -9.01 -8.52 1.54
N VAL A 67 -7.81 -8.89 1.07
CA VAL A 67 -6.57 -8.29 1.58
C VAL A 67 -6.47 -6.80 1.24
N SER A 68 -6.82 -6.36 0.03
CA SER A 68 -6.77 -4.94 -0.34
C SER A 68 -7.76 -4.10 0.49
N ALA A 69 -8.98 -4.61 0.73
CA ALA A 69 -9.97 -3.95 1.58
C ALA A 69 -9.52 -3.86 3.05
N MET A 70 -8.89 -4.92 3.57
CA MET A 70 -8.32 -4.91 4.92
C MET A 70 -7.13 -3.95 5.03
N CYS A 71 -6.26 -3.88 4.03
CA CYS A 71 -5.17 -2.91 3.98
C CYS A 71 -5.70 -1.47 4.02
N ALA A 72 -6.74 -1.16 3.24
CA ALA A 72 -7.34 0.18 3.22
C ALA A 72 -7.92 0.63 4.57
N SER A 73 -8.41 -0.31 5.38
CA SER A 73 -9.06 -0.04 6.67
C SER A 73 -8.15 -0.15 7.88
N GLU A 74 -7.10 -0.98 7.82
CA GLU A 74 -6.28 -1.35 8.98
C GLU A 74 -4.81 -0.93 8.88
N LEU A 75 -4.23 -0.72 7.69
CA LEU A 75 -2.78 -0.46 7.58
C LEU A 75 -2.35 0.76 8.39
N LEU A 76 -3.08 1.88 8.26
CA LEU A 76 -2.76 3.08 9.02
C LEU A 76 -2.86 2.83 10.53
N LYS A 77 -3.83 2.03 10.99
CA LYS A 77 -3.98 1.71 12.41
C LYS A 77 -2.77 0.92 12.90
N CYS A 78 -2.32 -0.09 12.14
CA CYS A 78 -1.12 -0.84 12.47
C CYS A 78 0.13 0.03 12.52
N ILE A 79 0.26 1.02 11.62
CA ILE A 79 1.38 1.98 11.61
C ILE A 79 1.31 2.91 12.84
N VAL A 80 0.16 3.53 13.12
CA VAL A 80 0.06 4.48 14.25
C VAL A 80 0.07 3.79 15.62
N ASP A 81 -0.22 2.48 15.66
CA ASP A 81 -0.15 1.66 16.87
C ASP A 81 1.26 1.16 17.20
N THR A 82 2.27 1.40 16.36
CA THR A 82 3.65 1.06 16.74
C THR A 82 4.18 1.97 17.84
N GLU A 83 5.21 1.50 18.55
CA GLU A 83 5.83 2.22 19.65
C GLU A 83 6.42 3.56 19.21
N GLU A 84 6.95 3.64 17.99
CA GLU A 84 7.52 4.85 17.40
C GLU A 84 6.44 5.93 17.21
N PHE A 85 5.26 5.55 16.72
CA PHE A 85 4.16 6.48 16.48
C PHE A 85 3.42 6.88 17.76
N LYS A 86 3.26 5.97 18.72
CA LYS A 86 2.65 6.26 20.02
C LYS A 86 3.44 7.27 20.84
N LYS A 87 4.77 7.31 20.67
CA LYS A 87 5.67 8.22 21.39
C LYS A 87 5.79 9.60 20.75
N VAL A 88 5.22 9.81 19.55
CA VAL A 88 5.26 11.10 18.88
C VAL A 88 4.61 12.15 19.77
N ASN A 89 5.35 13.20 20.11
CA ASN A 89 4.79 14.33 20.83
C ASN A 89 4.80 15.53 19.85
N PRO A 90 3.74 16.36 19.81
CA PRO A 90 3.79 17.63 19.10
C PRO A 90 5.04 18.47 19.40
N ASP A 91 5.56 18.38 20.62
CA ASP A 91 6.75 19.12 21.09
C ASP A 91 8.08 18.40 20.80
N LEU A 92 8.05 17.09 20.51
CA LEU A 92 9.21 16.27 20.19
C LEU A 92 8.88 15.37 19.00
N ALA A 93 9.16 15.89 17.81
CA ALA A 93 8.94 15.15 16.56
C ALA A 93 9.82 13.89 16.53
N PRO A 94 9.28 12.73 16.09
CA PRO A 94 10.07 11.52 15.92
C PRO A 94 11.16 11.76 14.88
N SER A 95 12.28 11.09 15.06
CA SER A 95 13.35 11.06 14.06
C SER A 95 12.90 10.32 12.81
N ILE A 96 13.50 10.65 11.66
CA ILE A 96 13.25 9.97 10.39
C ILE A 96 13.37 8.43 10.53
N PRO A 97 14.42 7.88 11.17
CA PRO A 97 14.54 6.44 11.35
C PRO A 97 13.44 5.81 12.22
N GLU A 98 12.87 6.55 13.18
CA GLU A 98 11.73 6.06 13.97
C GLU A 98 10.46 5.97 13.12
N ILE A 99 10.20 6.98 12.27
CA ILE A 99 9.07 6.93 11.34
C ILE A 99 9.22 5.76 10.37
N GLU A 100 10.41 5.57 9.78
CA GLU A 100 10.69 4.46 8.85
C GLU A 100 10.48 3.10 9.52
N ARG A 101 10.96 2.91 10.75
CA ARG A 101 10.73 1.68 11.53
C ARG A 101 9.26 1.47 11.83
N GLY A 102 8.54 2.50 12.29
CA GLY A 102 7.12 2.38 12.59
C GLY A 102 6.27 2.03 11.36
N ILE A 103 6.60 2.60 10.19
CA ILE A 103 5.96 2.20 8.94
C ILE A 103 6.24 0.72 8.64
N ARG A 104 7.50 0.30 8.64
CA ARG A 104 7.88 -1.10 8.37
C ARG A 104 7.20 -2.08 9.33
N ASP A 105 7.25 -1.79 10.62
CA ASP A 105 6.72 -2.66 11.66
C ASP A 105 5.18 -2.69 11.62
N GLY A 106 4.54 -1.60 11.19
CA GLY A 106 3.10 -1.55 10.90
C GLY A 106 2.69 -2.46 9.73
N PHE A 107 3.48 -2.52 8.65
CA PHE A 107 3.27 -3.47 7.55
C PHE A 107 3.38 -4.92 8.02
N LEU A 108 4.43 -5.24 8.80
CA LEU A 108 4.64 -6.59 9.33
C LEU A 108 3.52 -6.99 10.31
N ALA A 109 3.08 -6.07 11.15
CA ALA A 109 1.98 -6.31 12.09
C ALA A 109 0.65 -6.57 11.37
N LEU A 110 0.38 -5.84 10.27
CA LEU A 110 -0.80 -6.10 9.46
C LEU A 110 -0.72 -7.47 8.78
N ASP A 111 0.41 -7.83 8.15
CA ASP A 111 0.58 -9.12 7.48
C ASP A 111 0.34 -10.30 8.43
N GLU A 112 0.91 -10.24 9.65
CA GLU A 112 0.67 -11.29 10.65
C GLU A 112 -0.79 -11.30 11.10
N ARG A 113 -1.45 -10.15 11.28
CA ARG A 113 -2.87 -10.10 11.63
C ARG A 113 -3.76 -10.68 10.52
N LEU A 114 -3.44 -10.41 9.25
CA LEU A 114 -4.16 -10.95 8.10
C LEU A 114 -4.01 -12.48 8.04
N ARG A 115 -2.82 -13.01 8.28
CA ARG A 115 -2.56 -14.46 8.33
C ARG A 115 -3.47 -15.20 9.31
N GLN A 116 -3.89 -14.54 10.40
CA GLN A 116 -4.77 -15.13 11.41
C GLN A 116 -6.27 -15.00 11.08
N LEU A 117 -6.66 -14.30 10.00
CA LEU A 117 -8.06 -14.22 9.59
C LEU A 117 -8.57 -15.60 9.18
N PRO A 118 -9.77 -16.03 9.63
CA PRO A 118 -10.27 -17.38 9.34
C PRO A 118 -10.29 -17.75 7.85
N GLN A 119 -10.62 -16.79 6.97
CA GLN A 119 -10.68 -17.00 5.52
C GLN A 119 -9.31 -17.25 4.89
N LEU A 120 -8.27 -16.56 5.37
CA LEU A 120 -6.89 -16.72 4.90
C LEU A 120 -6.22 -17.93 5.55
N ALA A 121 -6.44 -18.13 6.86
CA ALA A 121 -5.90 -19.26 7.61
C ALA A 121 -6.45 -20.61 7.13
N SER A 122 -7.72 -20.67 6.72
CA SER A 122 -8.32 -21.87 6.11
C SER A 122 -7.88 -22.10 4.66
N GLY A 123 -7.33 -21.08 4.01
CA GLY A 123 -7.00 -21.07 2.58
C GLY A 123 -8.21 -20.95 1.65
N GLU A 124 -9.39 -20.62 2.18
CA GLU A 124 -10.60 -20.28 1.40
C GLU A 124 -10.36 -19.05 0.53
N ASP A 125 -9.76 -18.02 1.13
CA ASP A 125 -9.27 -16.84 0.45
C ASP A 125 -7.74 -16.96 0.31
N LYS A 126 -7.23 -16.64 -0.88
CA LYS A 126 -5.79 -16.64 -1.20
C LYS A 126 -5.36 -15.30 -1.78
N SER A 127 -6.15 -14.26 -1.50
CA SER A 127 -5.88 -12.94 -2.02
C SER A 127 -4.61 -12.36 -1.40
N GLY A 128 -4.01 -11.46 -2.15
CA GLY A 128 -2.94 -10.58 -1.68
C GLY A 128 -3.21 -9.17 -2.18
N SER A 129 -2.37 -8.24 -1.79
CA SER A 129 -2.45 -6.86 -2.28
C SER A 129 -1.07 -6.25 -2.38
N THR A 130 -0.88 -5.38 -3.37
CA THR A 130 0.16 -4.35 -3.27
C THR A 130 -0.26 -3.29 -2.27
N ALA A 131 0.69 -2.45 -1.85
CA ALA A 131 0.42 -1.22 -1.12
C ALA A 131 1.45 -0.17 -1.51
N VAL A 132 0.98 0.95 -2.04
CA VAL A 132 1.78 2.17 -2.13
C VAL A 132 1.12 3.23 -1.28
N CYS A 133 1.88 3.85 -0.37
CA CYS A 133 1.34 4.87 0.51
C CYS A 133 2.30 6.04 0.71
N VAL A 134 1.71 7.18 1.06
CA VAL A 134 2.40 8.39 1.45
C VAL A 134 1.91 8.84 2.82
N LEU A 135 2.85 9.05 3.73
CA LEU A 135 2.63 9.69 5.01
C LEU A 135 3.23 11.09 4.96
N ILE A 136 2.38 12.10 5.06
CA ILE A 136 2.76 13.51 4.95
C ILE A 136 2.72 14.10 6.35
N THR A 137 3.85 14.67 6.75
CA THR A 137 4.02 15.40 8.00
C THR A 137 4.17 16.89 7.69
N PRO A 138 4.17 17.78 8.69
CA PRO A 138 4.45 19.20 8.45
C PRO A 138 5.80 19.51 7.78
N LYS A 139 6.77 18.58 7.82
CA LYS A 139 8.15 18.80 7.33
C LYS A 139 8.62 17.83 6.25
N HIS A 140 8.00 16.67 6.12
CA HIS A 140 8.48 15.56 5.29
C HIS A 140 7.33 14.81 4.63
N ILE A 141 7.62 14.21 3.47
CA ILE A 141 6.75 13.27 2.77
C ILE A 141 7.47 11.93 2.75
N PHE A 142 6.89 10.92 3.41
CA PHE A 142 7.41 9.56 3.44
C PHE A 142 6.66 8.73 2.41
N PHE A 143 7.38 8.18 1.43
CA PHE A 143 6.84 7.23 0.47
C PHE A 143 7.19 5.82 0.92
N ALA A 144 6.21 4.93 1.00
CA ALA A 144 6.42 3.52 1.24
C ALA A 144 5.75 2.69 0.14
N ASN A 145 6.47 1.68 -0.36
CA ASN A 145 6.03 0.85 -1.47
C ASN A 145 6.25 -0.63 -1.13
N CYS A 146 5.22 -1.43 -1.39
CA CYS A 146 5.23 -2.87 -1.31
C CYS A 146 4.49 -3.43 -2.53
N GLY A 147 5.25 -3.82 -3.54
CA GLY A 147 4.73 -4.36 -4.80
C GLY A 147 4.97 -3.44 -6.00
N ASP A 148 4.13 -3.56 -7.02
CA ASP A 148 4.30 -2.88 -8.31
C ASP A 148 3.25 -1.80 -8.60
N SER A 149 2.47 -1.41 -7.59
CA SER A 149 1.89 -0.06 -7.55
C SER A 149 2.99 1.00 -7.49
N ARG A 150 2.67 2.25 -7.84
CA ARG A 150 3.67 3.33 -7.90
C ARG A 150 3.13 4.68 -7.44
N ALA A 151 3.96 5.40 -6.69
CA ALA A 151 3.74 6.80 -6.35
C ALA A 151 4.85 7.66 -6.95
N VAL A 152 4.48 8.86 -7.38
CA VAL A 152 5.38 9.82 -8.04
C VAL A 152 5.16 11.21 -7.42
N LEU A 153 6.25 11.88 -7.06
CA LEU A 153 6.26 13.28 -6.63
C LEU A 153 6.64 14.17 -7.81
N ILE A 154 5.78 15.13 -8.15
CA ILE A 154 6.09 16.20 -9.10
C ILE A 154 6.42 17.47 -8.32
N ARG A 155 7.56 18.09 -8.63
CA ARG A 155 7.98 19.38 -8.07
C ARG A 155 8.48 20.26 -9.20
N GLU A 156 8.02 21.50 -9.23
CA GLU A 156 8.45 22.49 -10.24
C GLU A 156 8.28 21.97 -11.69
N GLY A 157 7.18 21.23 -11.92
CA GLY A 157 6.85 20.68 -13.24
C GLY A 157 7.63 19.43 -13.66
N SER A 158 8.48 18.86 -12.80
CA SER A 158 9.30 17.68 -13.10
C SER A 158 9.14 16.56 -12.08
N VAL A 159 9.45 15.31 -12.48
CA VAL A 159 9.48 14.16 -11.56
C VAL A 159 10.66 14.33 -10.59
N ALA A 160 10.33 14.58 -9.32
CA ALA A 160 11.31 14.73 -8.25
C ALA A 160 11.63 13.41 -7.56
N PHE A 161 10.66 12.50 -7.48
CA PHE A 161 10.80 11.19 -6.87
C PHE A 161 9.77 10.22 -7.46
N ALA A 162 10.13 8.93 -7.53
CA ALA A 162 9.20 7.85 -7.80
C ALA A 162 9.59 6.62 -6.98
N THR A 163 8.59 5.88 -6.49
CA THR A 163 8.84 4.57 -5.87
C THR A 163 9.35 3.58 -6.93
N VAL A 164 10.11 2.59 -6.47
CA VAL A 164 10.62 1.51 -7.34
C VAL A 164 9.73 0.30 -7.19
N ASP A 165 9.18 -0.18 -8.31
CA ASP A 165 8.35 -1.39 -8.32
C ASP A 165 9.14 -2.60 -7.84
N HIS A 166 8.52 -3.42 -7.00
CA HIS A 166 9.08 -4.71 -6.62
C HIS A 166 8.67 -5.76 -7.65
N LYS A 167 9.62 -6.08 -8.52
CA LYS A 167 9.47 -7.10 -9.56
C LYS A 167 10.36 -8.30 -9.23
N PRO A 168 9.89 -9.55 -9.45
CA PRO A 168 10.68 -10.75 -9.22
C PRO A 168 12.03 -10.78 -9.96
N ILE A 169 12.17 -10.06 -11.07
CA ILE A 169 13.43 -9.97 -11.83
C ILE A 169 14.47 -9.02 -11.22
N ASN A 170 14.08 -8.15 -10.29
CA ASN A 170 15.00 -7.21 -9.66
C ASN A 170 16.08 -8.00 -8.90
N PRO A 171 17.37 -7.59 -8.94
CA PRO A 171 18.46 -8.41 -8.41
C PRO A 171 18.27 -8.87 -6.96
N THR A 172 17.91 -7.94 -6.06
CA THR A 172 17.70 -8.24 -4.63
C THR A 172 16.46 -9.10 -4.39
N GLU A 173 15.40 -8.89 -5.18
CA GLU A 173 14.16 -9.64 -5.09
C GLU A 173 14.36 -11.08 -5.56
N LYS A 174 15.03 -11.25 -6.70
CA LYS A 174 15.42 -12.54 -7.25
C LYS A 174 16.30 -13.32 -6.29
N GLU A 175 17.31 -12.66 -5.72
CA GLU A 175 18.20 -13.27 -4.72
C GLU A 175 17.40 -13.75 -3.50
N ARG A 176 16.51 -12.90 -2.94
CA ARG A 176 15.64 -13.28 -1.83
C ARG A 176 14.76 -14.49 -2.16
N ILE A 177 14.15 -14.51 -3.35
CA ILE A 177 13.32 -15.62 -3.82
C ILE A 177 14.14 -16.92 -3.92
N GLN A 178 15.34 -16.86 -4.49
CA GLN A 178 16.22 -18.02 -4.65
C GLN A 178 16.73 -18.55 -3.30
N ASN A 179 17.10 -17.65 -2.39
CA ASN A 179 17.52 -18.02 -1.02
C ASN A 179 16.38 -18.67 -0.23
N ALA A 180 15.12 -18.35 -0.54
CA ALA A 180 13.94 -19.00 0.02
C ALA A 180 13.58 -20.34 -0.67
N GLY A 181 14.38 -20.82 -1.63
CA GLY A 181 14.17 -22.08 -2.36
C GLY A 181 13.24 -21.97 -3.58
N GLY A 182 12.85 -20.75 -3.97
CA GLY A 182 12.03 -20.47 -5.15
C GLY A 182 12.83 -20.21 -6.42
N SER A 183 12.11 -19.87 -7.49
CA SER A 183 12.68 -19.52 -8.80
C SER A 183 11.94 -18.34 -9.44
N VAL A 184 12.60 -17.66 -10.38
CA VAL A 184 11.98 -16.60 -11.19
C VAL A 184 11.90 -17.09 -12.63
N ILE A 185 10.68 -17.28 -13.13
CA ILE A 185 10.38 -17.82 -14.45
C ILE A 185 9.53 -16.79 -15.19
N ILE A 186 10.03 -16.24 -16.29
CA ILE A 186 9.33 -15.23 -17.12
C ILE A 186 8.72 -14.13 -16.22
N GLU A 187 9.58 -13.52 -15.40
CA GLU A 187 9.25 -12.42 -14.47
C GLU A 187 8.30 -12.76 -13.32
N ARG A 188 8.03 -14.06 -13.08
CA ARG A 188 7.12 -14.50 -12.01
C ARG A 188 7.80 -15.40 -11.01
N VAL A 189 7.45 -15.24 -9.74
CA VAL A 189 7.81 -16.16 -8.65
C VAL A 189 7.19 -17.52 -8.95
N ASN A 190 8.02 -18.54 -9.14
CA ASN A 190 7.64 -19.91 -9.51
C ASN A 190 6.68 -19.96 -10.71
N GLY A 191 6.83 -19.04 -11.66
CA GLY A 191 5.97 -18.94 -12.85
C GLY A 191 4.55 -18.40 -12.59
N SER A 192 4.22 -18.02 -11.36
CA SER A 192 2.86 -17.66 -10.95
C SER A 192 2.70 -16.17 -10.61
N LEU A 193 3.37 -15.68 -9.56
CA LEU A 193 3.14 -14.34 -9.00
C LEU A 193 4.05 -13.30 -9.67
N ALA A 194 3.49 -12.20 -10.17
CA ALA A 194 4.24 -11.17 -10.94
C ALA A 194 4.81 -10.02 -10.08
N VAL A 195 4.65 -10.12 -8.76
CA VAL A 195 5.09 -9.15 -7.76
C VAL A 195 5.98 -9.87 -6.74
N SER A 196 6.93 -9.15 -6.14
CA SER A 196 7.84 -9.68 -5.11
C SER A 196 7.82 -8.84 -3.84
#